data_AF-A0A0M2NVI4-F1
#
_entry.id   AF-A0A0M2NVI4-F1
#
_cell.length_a   1.000
_cell.length_b   1.000
_cell.length_c   1.000
_cell.angle_alpha   90.00
_cell.angle_beta   90.00
_cell.angle_gamma   90.00
#
_symmetry.space_group_name_H-M   'P 1'
#
loop_
_entity.id
_entity.type
_entity.pdbx_description
1 polymer ?
#
loop_
_entity_poly.entity_id
_entity_poly.type
_entity_poly.pdbx_seq_one_letter_code
_entity_poly.pdbx_strand_id
1 'polypeptide(L)'
;MLNDEIANVIKQLGYAKEEITADSAEQKSIAELRNLGLKRILPTKKGKGSVVQGLQFLMQFEIIVDERCFKTIEEFDNYTWQKDKDTGEYTNEPVDTYNHCIDSLRYSVERFYRPVRKRTNVGSKVDTIKSLGL
;
A
#
# COMPACT_ATOMS: atom_id res chain seq x y z
N MET A 1 11.24 15.97 5.72
CA MET A 1 9.99 16.74 5.63
C MET A 1 9.13 16.36 6.81
N LEU A 2 8.62 17.34 7.55
CA LEU A 2 7.72 17.13 8.66
C LEU A 2 6.29 16.81 8.16
N ASN A 3 5.42 16.29 9.04
CA ASN A 3 4.06 15.89 8.67
C ASN A 3 3.18 17.08 8.23
N ASP A 4 3.39 18.25 8.79
CA ASP A 4 2.73 19.51 8.40
C ASP A 4 3.16 19.98 7.01
N GLU A 5 4.45 19.91 6.70
CA GLU A 5 4.99 20.19 5.37
C GLU A 5 4.41 19.23 4.32
N ILE A 6 4.35 17.92 4.62
CA ILE A 6 3.71 16.91 3.77
C ILE A 6 2.24 17.28 3.51
N ALA A 7 1.48 17.59 4.56
CA ALA A 7 0.07 17.96 4.42
C ALA A 7 -0.12 19.22 3.57
N ASN A 8 0.75 20.21 3.71
CA ASN A 8 0.70 21.45 2.95
C ASN A 8 0.99 21.23 1.47
N VAL A 9 2.03 20.45 1.13
CA VAL A 9 2.35 20.10 -0.26
C VAL A 9 1.18 19.36 -0.92
N ILE A 10 0.62 18.35 -0.24
CA ILE A 10 -0.51 17.57 -0.77
C ILE A 10 -1.73 18.46 -1.05
N LYS A 11 -2.02 19.44 -0.17
CA LYS A 11 -3.10 20.41 -0.36
C LYS A 11 -2.82 21.37 -1.52
N GLN A 12 -1.60 21.90 -1.62
CA GLN A 12 -1.20 22.81 -2.69
C GLN A 12 -1.33 22.18 -4.07
N LEU A 13 -1.02 20.89 -4.18
CA LEU A 13 -1.22 20.09 -5.40
C LEU A 13 -2.68 19.74 -5.68
N GLY A 14 -3.61 20.08 -4.77
CA GLY A 14 -5.04 19.80 -4.91
C GLY A 14 -5.44 18.34 -4.63
N TYR A 15 -4.53 17.52 -4.09
CA TYR A 15 -4.74 16.10 -3.83
C TYR A 15 -5.38 15.78 -2.49
N ALA A 16 -5.64 16.78 -1.64
CA ALA A 16 -6.33 16.58 -0.37
C ALA A 16 -7.75 16.00 -0.51
N LYS A 17 -8.35 16.13 -1.69
CA LYS A 17 -9.64 15.53 -2.04
C LYS A 17 -9.55 14.06 -2.43
N GLU A 18 -8.37 13.53 -2.70
CA GLU A 18 -8.16 12.16 -3.17
C GLU A 18 -8.01 11.17 -2.01
N GLU A 19 -8.19 9.88 -2.30
CA GLU A 19 -7.87 8.82 -1.33
C GLU A 19 -6.37 8.55 -1.31
N ILE A 20 -5.76 8.69 -0.13
CA ILE A 20 -4.32 8.56 0.06
C ILE A 20 -4.07 7.33 0.93
N THR A 21 -3.44 6.30 0.37
CA THR A 21 -3.02 5.12 1.14
C THR A 21 -1.62 5.36 1.71
N ALA A 22 -1.46 5.25 3.02
CA ALA A 22 -0.20 5.47 3.73
C ALA A 22 0.25 4.21 4.48
N ASP A 23 1.54 4.14 4.83
CA ASP A 23 2.10 3.01 5.55
C ASP A 23 1.43 2.81 6.92
N SER A 24 0.84 1.64 7.12
CA SER A 24 0.20 1.25 8.38
C SER A 24 1.14 1.09 9.57
N ALA A 25 2.45 0.99 9.35
CA ALA A 25 3.44 0.99 10.43
C ALA A 25 3.44 2.34 11.19
N GLU A 26 3.19 3.44 10.47
CA GLU A 26 3.28 4.81 10.98
C GLU A 26 1.89 5.38 11.35
N GLN A 27 1.16 4.67 12.22
CA GLN A 27 -0.22 5.06 12.60
C GLN A 27 -0.31 6.47 13.20
N LYS A 28 0.72 6.90 13.94
CA LYS A 28 0.80 8.24 14.54
C LYS A 28 0.84 9.32 13.46
N SER A 29 1.69 9.14 12.45
CA SER A 29 1.82 10.07 11.32
C SER A 29 0.53 10.14 10.50
N ILE A 30 -0.15 9.00 10.29
CA ILE A 30 -1.47 8.99 9.63
C ILE A 30 -2.51 9.80 10.42
N ALA A 31 -2.54 9.66 11.74
CA ALA A 31 -3.46 10.41 12.59
C ALA A 31 -3.17 11.92 12.54
N GLU A 32 -1.89 12.30 12.57
CA GLU A 32 -1.46 13.69 12.46
C GLU A 32 -1.84 14.30 11.10
N LEU A 33 -1.54 13.62 9.99
CA LEU A 33 -1.92 14.04 8.64
C LEU A 33 -3.44 14.19 8.49
N ARG A 34 -4.22 13.31 9.13
CA ARG A 34 -5.69 13.42 9.17
C ARG A 34 -6.14 14.67 9.92
N ASN A 35 -5.54 14.96 11.09
CA ASN A 35 -5.81 16.18 11.87
C ASN A 35 -5.43 17.45 11.10
N LEU A 36 -4.36 17.38 10.31
CA LEU A 36 -3.93 18.44 9.41
C LEU A 36 -4.86 18.62 8.20
N GLY A 37 -5.93 17.83 8.05
CA GLY A 37 -6.97 18.05 7.04
C GLY A 37 -6.95 17.09 5.87
N LEU A 38 -6.04 16.11 5.83
CA LEU A 38 -6.08 15.01 4.86
C LEU A 38 -7.11 13.94 5.28
N LYS A 39 -8.40 14.29 5.24
CA LYS A 39 -9.49 13.46 5.80
C LYS A 39 -9.58 12.06 5.17
N ARG A 40 -9.13 11.91 3.93
CA ARG A 40 -9.20 10.68 3.14
C ARG A 40 -7.90 9.85 3.18
N ILE A 41 -6.99 10.15 4.11
CA ILE A 41 -5.82 9.29 4.35
C ILE A 41 -6.23 8.00 5.06
N LEU A 42 -5.82 6.86 4.51
CA LEU A 42 -6.14 5.53 4.98
C LEU A 42 -4.84 4.73 5.19
N PRO A 43 -4.75 3.90 6.24
CA PRO A 43 -3.64 2.96 6.36
C PRO A 43 -3.78 1.86 5.30
N THR A 44 -2.66 1.47 4.67
CA THR A 44 -2.58 0.23 3.90
C THR A 44 -2.89 -0.96 4.80
N LYS A 45 -3.42 -2.04 4.24
CA LYS A 45 -3.65 -3.26 5.03
C LYS A 45 -2.45 -4.21 4.80
N LYS A 46 -1.29 -3.96 5.39
CA LYS A 46 -0.15 -4.88 5.21
C LYS A 46 -0.47 -6.28 5.77
N GLY A 47 -0.15 -7.32 4.99
CA GLY A 47 -0.22 -8.73 5.42
C GLY A 47 0.98 -9.52 4.88
N LYS A 48 1.30 -10.66 5.49
CA LYS A 48 2.40 -11.53 5.03
C LYS A 48 2.14 -11.92 3.56
N GLY A 49 3.10 -11.66 2.67
CA GLY A 49 2.98 -11.89 1.23
C GLY A 49 2.29 -10.78 0.40
N SER A 50 1.83 -9.70 1.04
CA SER A 50 1.17 -8.58 0.33
C SER A 50 2.07 -7.79 -0.62
N VAL A 51 3.40 -7.89 -0.44
CA VAL A 51 4.41 -7.29 -1.33
C VAL A 51 4.40 -8.00 -2.68
N VAL A 52 4.69 -9.31 -2.67
CA VAL A 52 4.74 -10.15 -3.87
C VAL A 52 3.42 -10.11 -4.64
N GLN A 53 2.28 -10.18 -3.95
CA GLN A 53 0.97 -10.10 -4.60
C GLN A 53 0.77 -8.75 -5.32
N GLY A 54 1.16 -7.65 -4.66
CA GLY A 54 1.05 -6.32 -5.26
C GLY A 54 2.01 -6.11 -6.43
N LEU A 55 3.23 -6.65 -6.34
CA LEU A 55 4.19 -6.63 -7.45
C LEU A 55 3.69 -7.45 -8.64
N GLN A 56 3.20 -8.66 -8.40
CA GLN A 56 2.60 -9.49 -9.45
C GLN A 56 1.46 -8.76 -10.15
N PHE A 57 0.61 -8.05 -9.40
CA PHE A 57 -0.45 -7.22 -9.99
C PHE A 57 0.13 -6.08 -10.83
N LEU A 58 1.10 -5.33 -10.33
CA LEU A 58 1.73 -4.22 -11.07
C LEU A 58 2.43 -4.69 -12.35
N MET A 59 3.07 -5.86 -12.33
CA MET A 59 3.73 -6.47 -13.50
C MET A 59 2.77 -6.85 -14.63
N GLN A 60 1.45 -6.84 -14.40
CA GLN A 60 0.46 -7.08 -15.46
C GLN A 60 0.20 -5.84 -16.33
N PHE A 61 0.74 -4.69 -15.96
CA PHE A 61 0.50 -3.42 -16.63
C PHE A 61 1.77 -2.88 -17.29
N GLU A 62 1.57 -2.11 -18.36
CA GLU A 62 2.59 -1.18 -18.84
C GLU A 62 2.58 0.05 -17.95
N ILE A 63 3.70 0.29 -17.24
CA ILE A 63 3.85 1.42 -16.33
C ILE A 63 4.69 2.49 -17.03
N ILE A 64 4.05 3.61 -17.36
CA ILE A 64 4.70 4.75 -18.01
C ILE A 64 5.05 5.78 -16.92
N VAL A 65 6.34 6.05 -16.74
CA VAL A 65 6.87 7.01 -15.77
C VAL A 65 7.38 8.25 -16.49
N ASP A 66 6.93 9.43 -16.05
CA ASP A 66 7.40 10.72 -16.57
C ASP A 66 8.86 10.98 -16.18
N GLU A 67 9.64 11.57 -17.08
CA GLU A 67 11.08 11.86 -16.89
C GLU A 67 11.38 12.73 -15.65
N ARG A 68 10.41 13.53 -15.19
CA ARG A 68 10.55 14.34 -13.98
C ARG A 68 10.56 13.51 -12.70
N CYS A 69 10.08 12.26 -12.75
CA CYS A 69 10.06 11.34 -11.61
C CYS A 69 11.38 10.54 -11.50
N PHE A 70 12.52 11.25 -11.48
CA PHE A 70 13.85 10.64 -11.50
C PHE A 70 14.08 9.60 -10.39
N LYS A 71 13.53 9.82 -9.19
CA LYS A 71 13.59 8.84 -8.09
C LYS A 71 12.80 7.58 -8.35
N THR A 72 11.64 7.71 -9.00
CA THR A 72 10.86 6.55 -9.40
C THR A 72 11.60 5.77 -10.48
N ILE A 73 12.16 6.44 -11.47
CA ILE A 73 12.97 5.79 -12.53
C ILE A 73 14.16 5.04 -11.91
N GLU A 74 14.93 5.69 -11.03
CA GLU A 74 16.05 5.08 -10.31
C GLU A 74 15.63 3.82 -9.54
N GLU A 75 14.46 3.85 -8.89
CA GLU A 75 13.94 2.66 -8.21
C GLU A 75 13.56 1.54 -9.18
N PHE A 76 12.84 1.85 -10.26
CA PHE A 76 12.45 0.85 -11.26
C PHE A 76 13.66 0.19 -11.94
N ASP A 77 14.75 0.92 -12.15
CA ASP A 77 15.98 0.38 -12.75
C ASP A 77 16.75 -0.57 -11.83
N ASN A 78 16.63 -0.40 -10.50
CA ASN A 78 17.43 -1.12 -9.52
C ASN A 78 16.64 -2.17 -8.71
N TYR A 79 15.31 -2.09 -8.69
CA TYR A 79 14.48 -2.98 -7.88
C TYR A 79 14.40 -4.38 -8.48
N THR A 80 14.99 -5.35 -7.78
CA THR A 80 15.15 -6.73 -8.26
C THR A 80 14.87 -7.77 -7.19
N TRP A 81 14.84 -9.04 -7.57
CA TRP A 81 14.74 -10.16 -6.64
C TRP A 81 16.06 -10.36 -5.89
N GLN A 82 15.98 -10.67 -4.60
CA GLN A 82 17.16 -10.95 -3.81
C GLN A 82 17.84 -12.22 -4.32
N LYS A 83 19.17 -12.21 -4.38
CA LYS A 83 19.96 -13.42 -4.64
C LYS A 83 20.42 -14.03 -3.32
N ASP A 84 20.23 -15.33 -3.22
CA ASP A 84 20.81 -16.12 -2.14
C ASP A 84 22.34 -16.12 -2.27
N LYS A 85 23.03 -15.86 -1.17
CA LYS A 85 24.49 -15.66 -1.18
C LYS A 85 25.27 -16.95 -1.38
N ASP A 86 24.69 -18.08 -1.00
CA ASP A 86 25.37 -19.38 -0.98
C ASP A 86 25.14 -20.12 -2.32
N THR A 87 23.95 -19.99 -2.89
CA THR A 87 23.52 -20.67 -4.12
C THR A 87 23.60 -19.78 -5.36
N GLY A 88 23.55 -18.46 -5.20
CA GLY A 88 23.48 -17.50 -6.32
C GLY A 88 22.12 -17.42 -7.02
N GLU A 89 21.14 -18.21 -6.56
CA GLU A 89 19.79 -18.27 -7.12
C GLU A 89 18.92 -17.11 -6.63
N TYR A 90 17.93 -16.71 -7.44
CA TYR A 90 16.96 -15.71 -7.04
C TYR A 90 15.93 -16.29 -6.06
N THR A 91 15.62 -15.54 -5.01
CA THR A 91 14.57 -15.87 -4.05
C THR A 91 13.25 -15.20 -4.43
N ASN A 92 12.15 -15.64 -3.82
CA ASN A 92 10.83 -15.00 -3.97
C ASN A 92 10.66 -13.75 -3.10
N GLU A 93 11.76 -13.19 -2.58
CA GLU A 93 11.77 -11.97 -1.79
C GLU A 93 12.49 -10.88 -2.59
N PRO A 94 11.86 -9.71 -2.79
CA PRO A 94 12.53 -8.60 -3.45
C PRO A 94 13.60 -8.00 -2.53
N VAL A 95 14.56 -7.28 -3.11
CA VAL A 95 15.56 -6.54 -2.32
C VAL A 95 14.88 -5.49 -1.42
N ASP A 96 15.44 -5.27 -0.23
CA ASP A 96 14.94 -4.26 0.73
C ASP A 96 15.50 -2.85 0.47
N THR A 97 15.94 -2.59 -0.76
CA THR A 97 16.47 -1.30 -1.21
C THR A 97 15.73 -0.87 -2.48
N TYR A 98 15.71 0.44 -2.77
CA TYR A 98 15.06 0.99 -3.96
C TYR A 98 13.56 0.65 -4.09
N ASN A 99 12.84 0.68 -2.96
CA ASN A 99 11.46 0.21 -2.89
C ASN A 99 10.44 1.28 -2.46
N HIS A 100 10.84 2.52 -2.20
CA HIS A 100 9.97 3.49 -1.54
C HIS A 100 8.83 4.01 -2.43
N CYS A 101 9.15 4.41 -3.66
CA CYS A 101 8.17 4.79 -4.69
C CYS A 101 7.36 3.57 -5.13
N ILE A 102 8.01 2.40 -5.31
CA ILE A 102 7.33 1.17 -5.73
C ILE A 102 6.34 0.70 -4.67
N ASP A 103 6.69 0.77 -3.39
CA ASP A 103 5.78 0.49 -2.28
C ASP A 103 4.60 1.46 -2.26
N SER A 104 4.86 2.76 -2.48
CA SER A 104 3.81 3.77 -2.56
C SER A 104 2.84 3.47 -3.70
N LEU A 105 3.35 3.08 -4.87
CA LEU A 105 2.55 2.64 -6.01
C LEU A 105 1.72 1.41 -5.64
N ARG A 106 2.33 0.41 -5.02
CA ARG A 106 1.66 -0.81 -4.55
C ARG A 106 0.53 -0.51 -3.57
N TYR A 107 0.75 0.37 -2.59
CA TYR A 107 -0.29 0.80 -1.64
C TYR A 107 -1.46 1.50 -2.34
N SER A 108 -1.18 2.27 -3.39
CA SER A 108 -2.23 2.98 -4.15
C SER A 108 -3.21 2.03 -4.87
N VAL A 109 -2.70 0.88 -5.35
CA VAL A 109 -3.47 -0.12 -6.10
C VAL A 109 -4.01 -1.27 -5.24
N GLU A 110 -3.69 -1.31 -3.94
CA GLU A 110 -4.09 -2.39 -3.02
C GLU A 110 -5.59 -2.73 -3.10
N ARG A 111 -6.43 -1.71 -3.22
CA ARG A 111 -7.89 -1.85 -3.28
C ARG A 111 -8.40 -2.64 -4.48
N PHE A 112 -7.63 -2.76 -5.56
CA PHE A 112 -8.06 -3.39 -6.81
C PHE A 112 -7.84 -4.89 -6.82
N TYR A 113 -6.76 -5.38 -6.21
CA TYR A 113 -6.42 -6.81 -6.21
C TYR A 113 -6.78 -7.51 -4.90
N ARG A 114 -7.19 -6.76 -3.87
CA ARG A 114 -7.57 -7.34 -2.59
C ARG A 114 -9.07 -7.40 -2.41
N PRO A 115 -9.64 -8.58 -2.12
CA PRO A 115 -11.08 -8.69 -1.88
C PRO A 115 -11.46 -7.84 -0.65
N VAL A 116 -12.42 -6.94 -0.83
CA VAL A 116 -13.08 -6.28 0.30
C VAL A 116 -13.74 -7.39 1.12
N ARG A 117 -13.22 -7.66 2.32
CA ARG A 117 -13.91 -8.54 3.28
C ARG A 117 -15.31 -7.96 3.50
N LYS A 118 -16.33 -8.58 2.90
CA LYS A 118 -17.72 -8.30 3.26
C LYS A 118 -17.81 -8.53 4.76
N ARG A 119 -18.25 -7.52 5.52
CA ARG A 119 -18.61 -7.70 6.93
C ARG A 119 -19.71 -8.76 6.96
N THR A 120 -19.36 -10.01 7.24
CA THR A 120 -20.35 -11.00 7.64
C THR A 120 -20.86 -10.54 8.99
N ASN A 121 -22.16 -10.21 9.06
CA ASN A 121 -22.81 -9.88 10.30
C ASN A 121 -22.87 -11.16 11.14
N VAL A 122 -21.87 -11.37 12.00
CA VAL A 122 -21.76 -12.60 12.80
C VAL A 122 -22.96 -12.73 13.74
N GLY A 123 -23.50 -11.60 14.23
CA GLY A 123 -24.71 -11.56 15.05
C GLY A 123 -25.91 -12.22 14.38
N SER A 124 -26.20 -11.89 13.12
CA SER A 124 -27.36 -12.47 12.42
C SER A 124 -27.21 -13.98 12.18
N LYS A 125 -25.99 -14.50 12.04
CA LYS A 125 -25.74 -15.94 11.92
C LYS A 125 -25.92 -16.66 13.24
N VAL A 126 -25.46 -16.08 14.35
CA VAL A 126 -25.63 -16.65 15.70
C VAL A 126 -27.10 -16.69 16.09
N ASP A 127 -27.86 -15.64 15.78
CA ASP A 127 -29.30 -15.60 16.07
C ASP A 127 -30.07 -16.62 15.21
N THR A 128 -29.66 -16.81 13.95
CA THR A 128 -30.23 -17.84 13.07
C THR A 128 -29.94 -19.25 13.59
N ILE A 129 -28.70 -19.53 14.03
CA ILE A 129 -28.32 -20.84 14.59
C ILE A 129 -29.10 -21.13 15.88
N LYS A 130 -29.23 -20.13 16.77
CA LYS A 130 -30.05 -20.26 17.99
C LYS A 130 -31.53 -20.48 17.67
N SER A 131 -32.06 -19.86 16.62
CA SER A 131 -33.45 -20.07 16.17
C SER A 131 -33.70 -21.45 15.55
N LEU A 132 -32.63 -22.16 15.15
CA LEU A 132 -32.66 -23.51 14.60
C LEU A 132 -32.47 -24.61 15.68
N GLY A 133 -32.35 -24.22 16.95
CA GLY A 133 -32.38 -25.17 18.08
C GLY A 133 -31.11 -25.99 18.30
N LEU A 134 -29.95 -25.51 17.84
CA LEU A 134 -28.62 -26.03 18.19
C LEU A 134 -27.94 -25.15 19.26
#